data_AF-A0A2V7WBT8-F1
#
_entry.id   AF-A0A2V7WBT8-F1
#
_cell.length_a   1.000
_cell.length_b   1.000
_cell.length_c   1.000
_cell.angle_alpha   90.00
_cell.angle_beta   90.00
_cell.angle_gamma   90.00
#
_symmetry.space_group_name_H-M   'P 1'
#
loop_
_entity.id
_entity.type
_entity.pdbx_description
1 polymer ?
#
loop_
_entity_poly.entity_id
_entity_poly.type
_entity_poly.pdbx_seq_one_letter_code
_entity_poly.pdbx_strand_id
1 'polypeptide(L)'
;MENAAMRSRSTLLFLLVLFGCAAAPVPRPWKLELVTSGGFTGKGSGAITIESSGAMRVTTPNGKTCTRTATADELKRYESLLAAAHPEKWKPSYAPENRCCDRIEYDLALTIAAKKYTTEWISSPLPMPKDLTAIGDALVATMREHACTQ
;
A
#
# COMPACT_ATOMS: atom_id res chain seq x y z
N MET A 1 15.36 22.21 70.29
CA MET A 1 14.05 22.24 69.61
C MET A 1 14.31 22.36 68.12
N GLU A 2 13.72 21.42 67.39
CA GLU A 2 13.33 21.47 65.96
C GLU A 2 14.37 21.67 64.84
N ASN A 3 14.68 20.53 64.20
CA ASN A 3 14.50 20.22 62.77
C ASN A 3 15.03 21.19 61.70
N ALA A 4 16.01 20.72 60.93
CA ALA A 4 16.21 21.16 59.53
C ALA A 4 16.69 20.00 58.63
N ALA A 5 15.69 19.30 58.09
CA ALA A 5 15.59 18.74 56.73
C ALA A 5 16.86 18.33 55.95
N MET A 6 17.08 17.01 55.93
CA MET A 6 17.22 16.14 54.75
C MET A 6 17.26 16.84 53.37
N ARG A 7 18.40 16.77 52.68
CA ARG A 7 18.48 16.94 51.21
C ARG A 7 19.17 15.72 50.60
N SER A 8 18.36 14.71 50.33
CA SER A 8 18.70 13.57 49.47
C SER A 8 18.88 14.08 48.04
N ARG A 9 20.09 13.99 47.51
CA ARG A 9 20.39 14.29 46.11
C ARG A 9 19.95 13.09 45.26
N SER A 10 18.66 13.03 44.93
CA SER A 10 18.13 12.07 43.96
C SER A 10 18.62 12.47 42.56
N THR A 11 19.65 11.76 42.10
CA THR A 11 20.12 11.74 40.72
C THR A 11 19.01 11.20 39.82
N LEU A 12 18.23 12.08 39.20
CA LEU A 12 17.29 11.69 38.14
C LEU A 12 18.08 11.34 36.86
N LEU A 13 18.36 10.06 36.66
CA LEU A 13 18.71 9.51 35.36
C LEU A 13 17.46 9.52 34.48
N PHE A 14 17.34 10.52 33.60
CA PHE A 14 16.36 10.51 32.51
C PHE A 14 16.84 9.53 31.42
N LEU A 15 16.52 8.26 31.56
CA LEU A 15 16.63 7.26 30.49
C LEU A 15 15.46 7.45 29.52
N LEU A 16 15.66 8.32 28.53
CA LEU A 16 14.82 8.42 27.34
C LEU A 16 15.03 7.16 26.49
N VAL A 17 14.24 6.12 26.76
CA VAL A 17 14.14 4.95 25.88
C VAL A 17 13.33 5.37 24.66
N LEU A 18 14.02 5.80 23.60
CA LEU A 18 13.45 5.93 22.27
C LEU A 18 13.05 4.53 21.79
N PHE A 19 11.80 4.13 22.03
CA PHE A 19 11.17 3.02 21.31
C PHE A 19 11.02 3.43 19.85
N GLY A 20 12.10 3.30 19.08
CA GLY A 20 12.02 3.31 17.64
C GLY A 20 11.17 2.11 17.23
N CYS A 21 9.95 2.36 16.75
CA CYS A 21 9.20 1.37 16.00
C CYS A 21 10.01 1.03 14.73
N ALA A 22 10.95 0.11 14.83
CA ALA A 22 11.46 -0.59 13.68
C ALA A 22 10.29 -1.42 13.13
N ALA A 23 9.63 -0.90 12.09
CA ALA A 23 8.63 -1.66 11.36
C ALA A 23 9.26 -3.01 10.96
N ALA A 24 8.56 -4.11 11.26
CA ALA A 24 9.06 -5.44 10.93
C ALA A 24 9.34 -5.51 9.42
N PRO A 25 10.47 -6.10 9.00
CA PRO A 25 10.80 -6.21 7.58
C PRO A 25 9.72 -7.02 6.84
N VAL A 26 9.27 -6.49 5.69
CA VAL A 26 8.27 -7.15 4.85
C VAL A 26 8.86 -8.45 4.29
N PRO A 27 8.18 -9.60 4.44
CA PRO A 27 8.66 -10.86 3.87
C PRO A 27 8.84 -10.75 2.34
N ARG A 28 9.97 -11.26 1.85
CA ARG A 28 10.27 -11.37 0.42
C ARG A 28 10.15 -12.84 -0.03
N PRO A 29 9.87 -13.10 -1.32
CA PRO A 29 9.51 -12.13 -2.34
C PRO A 29 8.09 -11.59 -2.12
N TRP A 30 7.86 -10.35 -2.54
CA TRP A 30 6.53 -9.79 -2.66
C TRP A 30 6.28 -9.21 -4.05
N LYS A 31 5.01 -9.21 -4.46
CA LYS A 31 4.51 -8.66 -5.74
C LYS A 31 3.13 -8.05 -5.53
N LEU A 32 2.96 -6.81 -5.98
CA LEU A 32 1.67 -6.14 -6.09
C LEU A 32 1.28 -6.05 -7.56
N GLU A 33 0.03 -6.39 -7.84
CA GLU A 33 -0.60 -6.25 -9.16
C GLU A 33 -1.93 -5.53 -8.96
N LEU A 34 -2.14 -4.44 -9.70
CA LEU A 34 -3.43 -3.76 -9.77
C LEU A 34 -3.82 -3.65 -11.25
N VAL A 35 -5.00 -4.14 -11.58
CA VAL A 35 -5.63 -3.97 -12.89
C VAL A 35 -6.88 -3.13 -12.70
N THR A 36 -7.13 -2.21 -13.62
CA THR A 36 -8.35 -1.42 -13.62
C THR A 36 -9.06 -1.53 -14.96
N SER A 37 -10.39 -1.53 -14.93
CA SER A 37 -11.26 -1.65 -16.10
C SER A 37 -12.50 -0.77 -15.93
N GLY A 38 -13.35 -0.69 -16.96
CA GLY A 38 -14.58 0.11 -16.89
C GLY A 38 -14.37 1.61 -17.12
N GLY A 39 -15.30 2.43 -16.64
CA GLY A 39 -15.39 3.85 -17.00
C GLY A 39 -15.82 4.09 -18.47
N PHE A 40 -15.91 5.37 -18.88
CA PHE A 40 -16.53 5.77 -20.16
C PHE A 40 -15.93 5.09 -21.39
N THR A 41 -14.65 4.74 -21.32
CA THR A 41 -13.92 4.06 -22.41
C THR A 41 -13.80 2.55 -22.21
N GLY A 42 -14.28 2.02 -21.09
CA GLY A 42 -14.17 0.61 -20.68
C GLY A 42 -12.76 0.17 -20.23
N LYS A 43 -11.79 1.09 -20.21
CA LYS A 43 -10.35 0.79 -20.08
C LYS A 43 -9.74 1.11 -18.72
N GLY A 44 -10.51 1.69 -17.80
CA GLY A 44 -10.02 2.12 -16.50
C GLY A 44 -8.80 3.06 -16.58
N SER A 45 -7.92 2.97 -15.60
CA SER A 45 -6.62 3.66 -15.52
C SER A 45 -5.44 2.82 -16.04
N GLY A 46 -5.68 1.59 -16.52
CA GLY A 46 -4.64 0.65 -16.94
C GLY A 46 -4.27 -0.37 -15.85
N ALA A 47 -3.02 -0.81 -15.84
CA ALA A 47 -2.52 -1.80 -14.89
C ALA A 47 -1.10 -1.48 -14.42
N ILE A 48 -0.74 -1.95 -13.23
CA ILE A 48 0.60 -1.88 -12.67
C ILE A 48 0.99 -3.20 -12.01
N THR A 49 2.27 -3.54 -12.15
CA THR A 49 2.94 -4.58 -11.38
C THR A 49 4.18 -3.96 -10.74
N ILE A 50 4.40 -4.19 -9.45
CA ILE A 50 5.66 -3.86 -8.77
C ILE A 50 6.09 -5.02 -7.86
N GLU A 51 7.38 -5.34 -7.92
CA GLU A 51 7.99 -6.47 -7.21
C GLU A 51 9.02 -6.00 -6.16
N SER A 52 9.28 -6.87 -5.18
CA SER A 52 10.30 -6.65 -4.13
C SER A 52 11.74 -6.47 -4.65
N SER A 53 11.99 -6.80 -5.92
CA SER A 53 13.24 -6.54 -6.64
C SER A 53 13.36 -5.10 -7.13
N GLY A 54 12.26 -4.32 -7.10
CA GLY A 54 12.14 -3.03 -7.75
C GLY A 54 11.69 -3.10 -9.20
N ALA A 55 11.53 -4.30 -9.80
CA ALA A 55 10.97 -4.42 -11.13
C ALA A 55 9.53 -3.89 -11.16
N MET A 56 9.25 -2.95 -12.05
CA MET A 56 7.96 -2.31 -12.19
C MET A 56 7.50 -2.29 -13.65
N ARG A 57 6.25 -2.66 -13.89
CA ARG A 57 5.62 -2.65 -15.21
C ARG A 57 4.30 -1.88 -15.12
N VAL A 58 4.12 -0.89 -16.00
CA VAL A 58 2.91 -0.08 -16.08
C VAL A 58 2.32 -0.22 -17.48
N THR A 59 1.03 -0.54 -17.56
CA THR A 59 0.25 -0.59 -18.79
C THR A 59 -0.77 0.53 -18.74
N THR A 60 -0.75 1.41 -19.74
CA THR A 60 -1.70 2.52 -19.85
C THR A 60 -3.06 2.04 -20.38
N PRO A 61 -4.14 2.84 -20.25
CA PRO A 61 -5.47 2.45 -20.73
C PRO A 61 -5.53 2.10 -22.23
N ASN A 62 -4.62 2.63 -23.05
CA ASN A 62 -4.56 2.31 -24.49
C ASN A 62 -3.80 1.01 -24.81
N GLY A 63 -3.28 0.30 -23.79
CA GLY A 63 -2.54 -0.94 -23.93
C GLY A 63 -1.02 -0.78 -24.03
N LYS A 64 -0.48 0.44 -24.13
CA LYS A 64 0.99 0.66 -24.14
C LYS A 64 1.56 0.26 -22.79
N THR A 65 2.56 -0.61 -22.81
CA THR A 65 3.24 -1.14 -21.62
C THR A 65 4.69 -0.67 -21.56
N CYS A 66 5.13 -0.20 -20.39
CA CYS A 66 6.50 0.21 -20.13
C CYS A 66 7.02 -0.48 -18.88
N THR A 67 8.27 -0.92 -18.96
CA THR A 67 9.00 -1.50 -17.82
C THR A 67 10.01 -0.49 -17.31
N ARG A 68 10.16 -0.40 -15.99
CA ARG A 68 11.15 0.44 -15.32
C ARG A 68 11.56 -0.19 -13.99
N THR A 69 12.58 0.37 -13.37
CA THR A 69 12.98 0.02 -12.01
C THR A 69 12.47 1.10 -11.07
N ALA A 70 11.75 0.70 -10.02
CA ALA A 70 11.33 1.60 -8.95
C ALA A 70 12.55 2.22 -8.27
N THR A 71 12.46 3.51 -7.97
CA THR A 71 13.45 4.22 -7.15
C THR A 71 13.47 3.65 -5.73
N ALA A 72 14.55 3.93 -4.99
CA ALA A 72 14.67 3.50 -3.60
C ALA A 72 13.52 4.05 -2.72
N ASP A 73 13.10 5.29 -2.96
CA ASP A 73 12.02 5.93 -2.21
C ASP A 73 10.64 5.31 -2.53
N GLU A 74 10.39 4.95 -3.78
CA GLU A 74 9.18 4.23 -4.17
C GLU A 74 9.14 2.84 -3.54
N LEU A 75 10.24 2.09 -3.63
CA LEU A 75 10.33 0.77 -3.04
C LEU A 75 10.11 0.83 -1.52
N LYS A 76 10.75 1.78 -0.84
CA LYS A 76 10.56 2.02 0.60
C LYS A 76 9.13 2.40 0.95
N ARG A 77 8.46 3.19 0.11
CA ARG A 77 7.03 3.53 0.29
C ARG A 77 6.17 2.28 0.26
N TYR A 78 6.34 1.41 -0.73
CA TYR A 78 5.59 0.16 -0.81
C TYR A 78 5.92 -0.81 0.31
N GLU A 79 7.19 -0.93 0.71
CA GLU A 79 7.58 -1.72 1.88
C GLU A 79 6.92 -1.19 3.16
N SER A 80 6.81 0.13 3.33
CA SER A 80 6.14 0.73 4.48
C SER A 80 4.63 0.43 4.48
N LEU A 81 3.98 0.49 3.31
CA LEU A 81 2.57 0.15 3.16
C LEU A 81 2.31 -1.34 3.44
N LEU A 82 3.16 -2.23 2.91
CA LEU A 82 3.05 -3.67 3.11
C LEU A 82 3.36 -4.09 4.55
N ALA A 83 4.27 -3.40 5.25
CA ALA A 83 4.56 -3.66 6.66
C ALA A 83 3.36 -3.31 7.57
N ALA A 84 2.53 -2.35 7.15
CA ALA A 84 1.30 -1.96 7.85
C ALA A 84 0.06 -2.75 7.38
N ALA A 85 0.18 -3.59 6.36
CA ALA A 85 -0.94 -4.29 5.74
C ALA A 85 -1.32 -5.56 6.51
N HIS A 86 -2.61 -5.85 6.50
CA HIS A 86 -3.22 -7.05 7.06
C HIS A 86 -4.07 -7.76 6.00
N PRO A 87 -3.45 -8.29 4.93
CA PRO A 87 -4.17 -8.85 3.79
C PRO A 87 -5.01 -10.07 4.14
N GLU A 88 -4.70 -10.77 5.24
CA GLU A 88 -5.53 -11.84 5.80
C GLU A 88 -6.90 -11.38 6.28
N LYS A 89 -7.10 -10.07 6.50
CA LYS A 89 -8.38 -9.48 6.91
C LYS A 89 -9.15 -8.91 5.72
N TRP A 90 -8.58 -8.91 4.52
CA TRP A 90 -9.25 -8.36 3.36
C TRP A 90 -10.37 -9.30 2.89
N LYS A 91 -11.51 -8.73 2.54
CA LYS A 91 -12.58 -9.47 1.87
C LYS A 91 -12.23 -9.69 0.40
N PRO A 92 -12.73 -10.77 -0.23
CA PRO A 92 -12.57 -10.97 -1.67
C PRO A 92 -13.17 -9.85 -2.52
N SER A 93 -14.20 -9.15 -2.03
CA SER A 93 -14.83 -8.03 -2.73
C SER A 93 -15.34 -6.97 -1.77
N TYR A 94 -15.19 -5.71 -2.19
CA TYR A 94 -15.78 -4.52 -1.57
C TYR A 94 -16.72 -3.79 -2.55
N ALA A 95 -17.14 -4.45 -3.64
CA ALA A 95 -18.17 -3.91 -4.49
C ALA A 95 -19.56 -4.06 -3.83
N PRO A 96 -20.43 -3.03 -3.88
CA PRO A 96 -21.83 -3.17 -3.49
C PRO A 96 -22.57 -4.12 -4.45
N GLU A 97 -23.70 -4.67 -4.01
CA GLU A 97 -24.53 -5.58 -4.81
C GLU A 97 -25.02 -4.92 -6.11
N ASN A 98 -25.41 -3.64 -6.04
CA ASN A 98 -25.77 -2.87 -7.21
C ASN A 98 -24.51 -2.27 -7.87
N ARG A 99 -23.97 -2.98 -8.87
CA ARG A 99 -22.77 -2.58 -9.62
C ARG A 99 -23.05 -1.62 -10.80
N CYS A 100 -24.26 -1.09 -10.94
CA CYS A 100 -24.58 -0.13 -12.01
C CYS A 100 -23.82 1.20 -11.81
N CYS A 101 -23.55 2.02 -12.83
CA CYS A 101 -23.11 1.81 -14.21
C CYS A 101 -21.90 2.75 -14.39
N ASP A 102 -21.11 2.58 -15.45
CA ASP A 102 -19.95 3.44 -15.76
C ASP A 102 -18.98 3.67 -14.58
N ARG A 103 -18.59 2.57 -13.94
CA ARG A 103 -17.65 2.60 -12.82
C ARG A 103 -16.32 2.04 -13.24
N ILE A 104 -15.27 2.55 -12.60
CA ILE A 104 -13.97 1.92 -12.68
C ILE A 104 -13.96 0.75 -11.69
N GLU A 105 -13.60 -0.42 -12.17
CA GLU A 105 -13.33 -1.63 -11.38
C GLU A 105 -11.83 -1.72 -11.11
N TYR A 106 -11.48 -2.31 -9.98
CA TYR A 106 -10.12 -2.45 -9.48
C TYR A 106 -9.93 -3.88 -8.99
N ASP A 107 -8.99 -4.60 -9.59
CA ASP A 107 -8.58 -5.94 -9.18
C ASP A 107 -7.17 -5.88 -8.62
N LEU A 108 -7.03 -6.12 -7.32
CA LEU A 108 -5.75 -6.15 -6.64
C LEU A 108 -5.35 -7.58 -6.31
N ALA A 109 -4.11 -7.95 -6.66
CA ALA A 109 -3.45 -9.14 -6.15
C ALA A 109 -2.17 -8.75 -5.42
N LEU A 110 -2.04 -9.26 -4.19
CA LEU A 110 -0.82 -9.20 -3.40
C LEU A 110 -0.29 -10.61 -3.21
N THR A 111 0.94 -10.87 -3.65
CA THR A 111 1.67 -12.09 -3.31
C THR A 111 2.79 -11.74 -2.35
N ILE A 112 2.85 -12.37 -1.17
CA ILE A 112 3.93 -12.23 -0.17
C ILE A 112 4.34 -13.62 0.30
N ALA A 113 5.63 -13.94 0.21
CA ALA A 113 6.19 -15.23 0.66
C ALA A 113 5.36 -16.43 0.14
N ALA A 114 5.08 -16.43 -1.17
CA ALA A 114 4.26 -17.41 -1.89
C ALA A 114 2.76 -17.48 -1.50
N LYS A 115 2.28 -16.68 -0.56
CA LYS A 115 0.83 -16.54 -0.27
C LYS A 115 0.23 -15.45 -1.14
N LYS A 116 -0.90 -15.75 -1.79
CA LYS A 116 -1.64 -14.82 -2.65
C LYS A 116 -2.93 -14.37 -1.96
N TYR A 117 -3.17 -13.07 -1.97
CA TYR A 117 -4.36 -12.39 -1.48
C TYR A 117 -4.94 -11.59 -2.63
N THR A 118 -6.25 -11.74 -2.88
CA THR A 118 -6.94 -11.04 -3.97
C THR A 118 -8.15 -10.33 -3.43
N THR A 119 -8.38 -9.12 -3.92
CA THR A 119 -9.59 -8.35 -3.59
C THR A 119 -9.97 -7.46 -4.76
N GLU A 120 -11.26 -7.23 -4.92
CA GLU A 120 -11.81 -6.34 -5.94
C GLU A 120 -12.67 -5.23 -5.32
N TRP A 121 -12.69 -4.06 -5.96
CA TRP A 121 -13.59 -2.96 -5.61
C TRP A 121 -13.93 -2.09 -6.83
N ILE A 122 -14.84 -1.15 -6.63
CA ILE A 122 -15.24 -0.16 -7.64
C ILE A 122 -14.94 1.26 -7.16
N SER A 123 -14.99 2.23 -8.07
CA SER A 123 -14.84 3.67 -7.76
C SER A 123 -15.74 4.24 -6.65
N SER A 124 -16.80 3.53 -6.23
CA SER A 124 -17.58 3.83 -5.03
C SER A 124 -17.75 2.55 -4.19
N PRO A 125 -16.70 2.12 -3.48
CA PRO A 125 -16.70 0.83 -2.82
C PRO A 125 -17.45 0.89 -1.50
N LEU A 126 -17.81 -0.29 -0.98
CA LEU A 126 -18.10 -0.45 0.44
C LEU A 126 -16.87 -0.07 1.28
N PRO A 127 -17.02 0.23 2.58
CA PRO A 127 -15.89 0.59 3.44
C PRO A 127 -14.76 -0.45 3.37
N MET A 128 -13.58 -0.01 2.93
CA MET A 128 -12.36 -0.82 2.86
C MET A 128 -11.47 -0.59 4.08
N PRO A 129 -10.68 -1.60 4.49
CA PRO A 129 -9.59 -1.42 5.43
C PRO A 129 -8.61 -0.31 4.97
N LYS A 130 -8.10 0.48 5.93
CA LYS A 130 -7.26 1.66 5.63
C LYS A 130 -5.96 1.30 4.90
N ASP A 131 -5.39 0.14 5.22
CA ASP A 131 -4.20 -0.41 4.56
C ASP A 131 -4.46 -0.75 3.10
N LEU A 132 -5.61 -1.39 2.80
CA LEU A 132 -6.02 -1.66 1.42
C LEU A 132 -6.22 -0.36 0.62
N THR A 133 -6.92 0.63 1.20
CA THR A 133 -7.10 1.94 0.57
C THR A 133 -5.75 2.60 0.27
N ALA A 134 -4.83 2.62 1.24
CA ALA A 134 -3.52 3.24 1.07
C ALA A 134 -2.67 2.57 -0.03
N ILE A 135 -2.72 1.23 -0.12
CA ILE A 135 -2.05 0.49 -1.20
C ILE A 135 -2.68 0.79 -2.56
N GLY A 136 -4.02 0.75 -2.66
CA GLY A 136 -4.74 1.04 -3.89
C GLY A 136 -4.45 2.44 -4.42
N ASP A 137 -4.53 3.45 -3.54
CA ASP A 137 -4.26 4.86 -3.89
C ASP A 137 -2.81 5.06 -4.34
N ALA A 138 -1.84 4.43 -3.66
CA ALA A 138 -0.44 4.50 -4.05
C ALA A 138 -0.19 3.90 -5.44
N LEU A 139 -0.79 2.74 -5.74
CA LEU A 139 -0.67 2.09 -7.06
C LEU A 139 -1.30 2.95 -8.16
N VAL A 140 -2.47 3.55 -7.91
CA VAL A 140 -3.12 4.48 -8.85
C VAL A 140 -2.28 5.73 -9.08
N ALA A 141 -1.69 6.31 -8.03
CA ALA A 141 -0.77 7.44 -8.17
C ALA A 141 0.46 7.06 -8.99
N THR A 142 1.10 5.92 -8.70
CA THR A 142 2.26 5.42 -9.46
C THR A 142 1.91 5.17 -10.92
N MET A 143 0.73 4.62 -11.25
CA MET A 143 0.30 4.49 -12.66
C MET A 143 0.23 5.83 -13.39
N ARG A 144 -0.24 6.89 -12.73
CA ARG A 144 -0.34 8.23 -13.32
C ARG A 144 1.03 8.89 -13.49
N GLU A 145 1.88 8.81 -12.46
CA GLU A 145 3.25 9.34 -12.46
C GLU A 145 4.12 8.67 -13.54
N HIS A 146 3.93 7.36 -13.72
CA HIS A 146 4.74 6.53 -14.61
C HIS A 146 4.02 6.13 -15.89
N ALA A 147 2.95 6.85 -16.24
CA ALA A 147 2.26 6.67 -17.50
C ALA A 147 3.28 6.73 -18.64
N CYS A 148 3.19 5.78 -19.57
CA CYS A 148 4.06 5.74 -20.74
C CYS A 148 3.87 7.03 -21.54
N THR A 149 4.80 7.99 -21.43
CA THR A 149 4.85 9.13 -22.33
C THR A 149 5.02 8.61 -23.75
N GLN A 150 4.35 9.24 -24.71
CA GLN A 150 4.37 8.83 -26.12
C GLN A 150 5.80 8.80 -26.65
#